data_AF-A0A2E4X685-F1
#
_entry.id   AF-A0A2E4X685-F1
#
_cell.length_a   1.000
_cell.length_b   1.000
_cell.length_c   1.000
_cell.angle_alpha   90.00
_cell.angle_beta   90.00
_cell.angle_gamma   90.00
#
_symmetry.space_group_name_H-M   'P 1'
#
loop_
_entity.id
_entity.type
_entity.pdbx_description
1 polymer ?
#
loop_
_entity_poly.entity_id
_entity_poly.type
_entity_poly.pdbx_seq_one_letter_code
_entity_poly.pdbx_strand_id
1 'polypeptide(L)'
;MAENNEENKKGGIVKIAIFAAAGLVLLGIGLGIGALIFGGGSEPDPSAEVSEILEGKNPEKEKKEEAPEDENAEEEGEIEMECVENADGEEECVPKKKVKKVNVEEKFLTTYYEFPGNFTTNLRESKKFLQITVGVSTQYDEEVMVNVESHQLALRGIILGVMSEYSEQDVAGRDGKQSLADALRDALNIFLEDKEGFGGVEGIHFTSFVLQ
;
A
#
# COMPACT_ATOMS: atom_id res chain seq x y z
N MET A 1 -68.43 31.32 42.41
CA MET A 1 -67.73 30.55 43.46
C MET A 1 -66.41 30.08 42.88
N ALA A 2 -65.37 30.10 43.71
CA ALA A 2 -63.98 29.69 43.46
C ALA A 2 -63.90 28.29 42.80
N GLU A 3 -62.83 27.91 42.10
CA GLU A 3 -61.50 27.66 42.66
C GLU A 3 -60.36 27.75 41.64
N ASN A 4 -59.24 28.21 42.20
CA ASN A 4 -57.87 28.15 41.74
C ASN A 4 -57.45 26.69 41.47
N ASN A 5 -56.70 26.43 40.39
CA ASN A 5 -55.84 25.25 40.34
C ASN A 5 -54.51 25.57 39.67
N GLU A 6 -53.50 25.85 40.51
CA GLU A 6 -52.07 25.81 40.17
C GLU A 6 -51.62 24.36 39.94
N GLU A 7 -51.28 23.98 38.71
CA GLU A 7 -50.59 22.71 38.44
C GLU A 7 -49.19 22.93 37.86
N ASN A 8 -48.25 22.98 38.81
CA ASN A 8 -46.81 22.71 38.78
C ASN A 8 -46.10 22.47 37.42
N LYS A 9 -45.29 23.46 37.00
CA LYS A 9 -44.21 23.39 35.98
C LYS A 9 -43.02 22.48 36.36
N LYS A 10 -43.19 21.46 37.21
CA LYS A 10 -42.08 20.58 37.66
C LYS A 10 -41.80 19.38 36.73
N GLY A 11 -42.72 18.99 35.85
CA GLY A 11 -42.54 17.79 35.00
C GLY A 11 -41.52 17.95 33.86
N GLY A 12 -41.40 19.15 33.27
CA GLY A 12 -40.51 19.38 32.11
C GLY A 12 -39.03 19.45 32.50
N ILE A 13 -38.73 20.16 33.58
CA ILE A 13 -37.36 20.37 34.06
C ILE A 13 -36.77 19.05 34.62
N VAL A 14 -37.60 18.22 35.27
CA VAL A 14 -37.17 16.91 35.77
C VAL A 14 -36.81 15.97 34.62
N LYS A 15 -37.55 16.00 33.49
CA LYS A 15 -37.19 15.20 32.31
C LYS A 15 -35.86 15.64 31.69
N ILE A 16 -35.63 16.94 31.56
CA ILE A 16 -34.37 17.49 31.02
C ILE A 16 -33.19 17.13 31.93
N ALA A 17 -33.36 17.20 33.25
CA ALA A 17 -32.35 16.78 34.21
C ALA A 17 -32.01 15.27 34.10
N ILE A 18 -33.00 14.41 33.88
CA ILE A 18 -32.79 12.97 33.67
C ILE A 18 -32.03 12.71 32.36
N PHE A 19 -32.38 13.39 31.26
CA PHE A 19 -31.67 13.23 29.98
C PHE A 19 -30.22 13.74 30.05
N ALA A 20 -29.97 14.85 30.76
CA ALA A 20 -28.61 15.36 30.97
C ALA A 20 -27.76 14.41 31.82
N ALA A 21 -28.33 13.83 32.88
CA ALA A 21 -27.65 12.83 33.69
C ALA A 21 -27.37 11.54 32.90
N ALA A 22 -28.31 11.07 32.09
CA ALA A 22 -28.12 9.91 31.23
C ALA A 22 -27.02 10.13 30.16
N GLY A 23 -26.94 11.35 29.59
CA GLY A 23 -25.89 11.72 28.65
C GLY A 23 -24.48 11.71 29.27
N LEU A 24 -24.35 12.20 30.50
CA LEU A 24 -23.07 12.15 31.23
C LEU A 24 -22.66 10.73 31.60
N VAL A 25 -23.61 9.86 31.93
CA VAL A 25 -23.33 8.44 32.19
C VAL A 25 -22.86 7.73 30.92
N LEU A 26 -23.49 7.97 29.76
CA LEU A 26 -23.06 7.40 28.48
C LEU A 26 -21.67 7.89 28.07
N LEU A 27 -21.36 9.18 28.28
CA LEU A 27 -20.02 9.73 28.07
C LEU A 27 -18.97 9.09 28.98
N GLY A 28 -19.30 8.87 30.26
CA GLY A 28 -18.41 8.20 31.21
C GLY A 28 -18.14 6.75 30.85
N ILE A 29 -19.15 6.01 30.40
CA ILE A 29 -18.99 4.62 29.95
C ILE A 29 -18.20 4.56 28.63
N GLY A 30 -18.48 5.45 27.68
CA GLY A 30 -17.77 5.53 26.41
C GLY A 30 -16.28 5.87 26.59
N LEU A 31 -15.96 6.84 27.44
CA LEU A 31 -14.57 7.17 27.78
C LEU A 31 -13.90 6.07 28.60
N GLY A 32 -14.63 5.38 29.49
CA GLY A 32 -14.10 4.27 30.27
C GLY A 32 -13.75 3.04 29.42
N ILE A 33 -14.61 2.67 28.46
CA ILE A 33 -14.35 1.59 27.50
C ILE A 33 -13.24 2.02 26.53
N GLY A 34 -13.29 3.26 26.04
CA GLY A 34 -12.24 3.82 25.19
C GLY A 34 -10.87 3.80 25.86
N ALA A 35 -10.77 4.18 27.13
CA ALA A 35 -9.51 4.15 27.87
C ALA A 35 -9.02 2.72 28.19
N LEU A 36 -9.91 1.73 28.29
CA LEU A 36 -9.48 0.32 28.41
C LEU A 36 -9.00 -0.26 27.07
N ILE A 37 -9.60 0.12 25.95
CA ILE A 37 -9.18 -0.33 24.61
C ILE A 37 -7.90 0.38 24.16
N PHE A 38 -7.75 1.67 24.45
CA PHE A 38 -6.64 2.50 23.98
C PHE A 38 -5.56 2.82 25.03
N GLY A 39 -5.84 2.63 26.32
CA GLY A 39 -4.97 3.09 27.41
C GLY A 39 -4.47 1.99 28.37
N GLY A 40 -4.84 0.73 28.18
CA GLY A 40 -4.55 -0.36 29.12
C GLY A 40 -4.08 -1.64 28.44
N GLY A 41 -2.84 -1.67 27.98
CA GLY A 41 -2.17 -2.90 27.54
C GLY A 41 -1.22 -2.61 26.39
N SER A 42 0.02 -3.05 26.55
CA SER A 42 1.13 -2.99 25.61
C SER A 42 0.70 -3.02 24.14
N GLU A 43 1.27 -2.13 23.33
CA GLU A 43 1.26 -2.23 21.87
C GLU A 43 1.43 -3.70 21.47
N PRO A 44 0.48 -4.29 20.72
CA PRO A 44 0.69 -5.61 20.16
C PRO A 44 1.84 -5.45 19.16
N ASP A 45 3.03 -5.87 19.59
CA ASP A 45 4.17 -6.02 18.70
C ASP A 45 3.73 -6.98 17.57
N PRO A 46 3.58 -6.49 16.32
CA PRO A 46 3.06 -7.29 15.22
C PRO A 46 3.98 -8.48 14.87
N SER A 47 5.15 -8.60 15.52
CA SER A 47 6.08 -9.71 15.36
C SER A 47 5.67 -10.97 16.15
N ALA A 48 4.78 -10.86 17.14
CA ALA A 48 4.35 -12.01 17.95
C ALA A 48 3.36 -12.92 17.20
N GLU A 49 2.58 -12.38 16.27
CA GLU A 49 1.55 -13.14 15.52
C GLU A 49 2.15 -13.90 14.32
N VAL A 50 3.34 -13.50 13.88
CA VAL A 50 4.08 -14.19 12.80
C VAL A 50 4.71 -15.50 13.30
N SER A 51 4.99 -15.58 14.60
CA SER A 51 5.64 -16.75 15.21
C SER A 51 4.70 -17.96 15.34
N GLU A 52 3.39 -17.73 15.49
CA GLU A 52 2.41 -18.81 15.68
C GLU A 52 1.98 -19.47 14.35
N ILE A 53 2.24 -18.82 13.21
CA ILE A 53 1.95 -19.37 11.87
C ILE A 53 3.08 -20.31 11.38
N LEU A 54 4.27 -20.26 12.01
CA LEU A 54 5.42 -21.10 11.65
C LEU A 54 5.41 -22.51 12.30
N GLU A 55 4.63 -22.75 13.36
CA GLU A 55 4.51 -24.06 14.01
C GLU A 55 3.20 -24.77 13.65
N GLY A 56 3.19 -25.28 12.41
CA GLY A 56 2.37 -26.37 11.86
C GLY A 56 1.13 -26.84 12.65
N LYS A 57 -0.05 -26.37 12.23
CA LYS A 57 -1.28 -27.17 12.34
C LYS A 57 -2.35 -26.77 11.31
N ASN A 58 -2.59 -27.70 10.38
CA ASN A 58 -3.72 -27.73 9.46
C ASN A 58 -5.07 -27.53 10.20
N PRO A 59 -6.02 -26.77 9.65
CA PRO A 59 -7.20 -27.43 9.08
C PRO A 59 -7.77 -26.75 7.80
N GLU A 60 -7.73 -27.51 6.71
CA GLU A 60 -8.80 -27.86 5.77
C GLU A 60 -10.06 -26.95 5.59
N LYS A 61 -10.34 -26.63 4.31
CA LYS A 61 -11.62 -26.25 3.63
C LYS A 61 -12.12 -24.80 3.89
N GLU A 62 -12.46 -23.99 2.88
CA GLU A 62 -13.43 -24.22 1.79
C GLU A 62 -13.15 -23.42 0.49
N LYS A 63 -13.87 -23.82 -0.56
CA LYS A 63 -13.77 -23.59 -2.02
C LYS A 63 -14.13 -22.18 -2.53
N LYS A 64 -13.63 -21.87 -3.75
CA LYS A 64 -14.25 -21.28 -4.99
C LYS A 64 -13.32 -20.23 -5.61
N GLU A 65 -13.12 -20.01 -6.91
CA GLU A 65 -13.78 -20.32 -8.19
C GLU A 65 -12.69 -20.14 -9.28
N GLU A 66 -12.51 -21.10 -10.20
CA GLU A 66 -12.70 -21.00 -11.67
C GLU A 66 -11.79 -20.09 -12.52
N ALA A 67 -11.32 -20.72 -13.63
CA ALA A 67 -10.88 -20.19 -14.93
C ALA A 67 -9.36 -19.99 -15.16
N PRO A 68 -8.89 -20.04 -16.43
CA PRO A 68 -8.95 -21.15 -17.37
C PRO A 68 -7.53 -21.60 -17.77
N GLU A 69 -7.40 -22.84 -18.23
CA GLU A 69 -6.16 -23.34 -18.83
C GLU A 69 -6.16 -23.00 -20.33
N ASP A 70 -5.07 -22.41 -20.81
CA ASP A 70 -4.69 -22.58 -22.20
C ASP A 70 -3.20 -22.94 -22.31
N GLU A 71 -3.03 -24.08 -22.99
CA GLU A 71 -2.01 -24.49 -23.93
C GLU A 71 -0.51 -24.65 -23.59
N ASN A 72 -0.11 -25.92 -23.72
CA ASN A 72 1.11 -26.47 -24.32
C ASN A 72 2.45 -26.30 -23.59
N ALA A 73 2.96 -27.43 -23.07
CA ALA A 73 3.96 -28.20 -23.80
C ALA A 73 4.21 -29.55 -23.10
N GLU A 74 3.97 -30.61 -23.86
CA GLU A 74 4.31 -31.99 -23.56
C GLU A 74 5.82 -32.15 -23.43
N GLU A 75 6.30 -32.87 -22.42
CA GLU A 75 7.55 -33.63 -22.51
C GLU A 75 7.54 -34.78 -21.49
N GLU A 76 7.02 -35.91 -21.99
CA GLU A 76 7.53 -37.27 -21.90
C GLU A 76 8.23 -37.69 -20.60
N GLY A 77 7.50 -38.47 -19.80
CA GLY A 77 7.96 -39.01 -18.53
C GLY A 77 8.85 -40.24 -18.68
N GLU A 78 9.97 -40.23 -17.97
CA GLU A 78 10.58 -41.45 -17.43
C GLU A 78 10.20 -41.57 -15.95
N ILE A 79 9.25 -42.46 -15.66
CA ILE A 79 8.88 -42.82 -14.30
C ILE A 79 9.95 -43.78 -13.79
N GLU A 80 10.92 -43.27 -13.04
CA GLU A 80 11.82 -44.12 -12.26
C GLU A 80 11.00 -44.86 -11.20
N MET A 81 10.86 -46.16 -11.39
CA MET A 81 10.14 -47.06 -10.49
C MET A 81 11.13 -47.69 -9.51
N GLU A 82 10.85 -47.56 -8.23
CA GLU A 82 11.62 -48.24 -7.18
C GLU A 82 10.74 -49.38 -6.66
N CYS A 83 11.24 -50.60 -6.81
CA CYS A 83 10.55 -51.83 -6.40
C CYS A 83 11.18 -52.33 -5.10
N VAL A 84 10.34 -52.65 -4.12
CA VAL A 84 10.78 -53.19 -2.83
C VAL A 84 10.02 -54.50 -2.61
N GLU A 85 10.73 -55.58 -2.30
CA GLU A 85 10.10 -56.87 -1.94
C GLU A 85 9.48 -56.78 -0.54
N ASN A 86 8.19 -57.11 -0.45
CA ASN A 86 7.50 -57.27 0.82
C ASN A 86 7.82 -58.64 1.46
N ALA A 87 7.52 -58.80 2.75
CA ALA A 87 7.91 -59.97 3.55
C ALA A 87 7.24 -61.31 3.12
N ASP A 88 6.31 -61.26 2.18
CA ASP A 88 5.60 -62.36 1.53
C ASP A 88 6.15 -62.72 0.13
N GLY A 89 7.19 -62.04 -0.34
CA GLY A 89 7.87 -62.36 -1.60
C GLY A 89 7.18 -61.81 -2.85
N GLU A 90 6.34 -60.80 -2.69
CA GLU A 90 5.66 -60.09 -3.79
C GLU A 90 6.35 -58.74 -4.05
N GLU A 91 6.73 -58.48 -5.31
CA GLU A 91 7.36 -57.21 -5.72
C GLU A 91 6.30 -56.13 -5.93
N GLU A 92 6.32 -55.09 -5.09
CA GLU A 92 5.43 -53.92 -5.24
C GLU A 92 6.26 -52.70 -5.68
N CYS A 93 5.96 -52.19 -6.87
CA CYS A 93 6.69 -51.08 -7.48
C CYS A 93 5.89 -49.78 -7.35
N VAL A 94 6.48 -48.73 -6.76
CA VAL A 94 5.80 -47.42 -6.59
C VAL A 94 6.52 -46.30 -7.34
N PRO A 95 5.80 -45.39 -8.02
CA PRO A 95 6.41 -44.31 -8.78
C PRO A 95 6.98 -43.23 -7.85
N LYS A 96 8.26 -42.86 -8.04
CA LYS A 96 8.87 -41.73 -7.32
C LYS A 96 8.22 -40.41 -7.76
N LYS A 97 7.50 -39.77 -6.83
CA LYS A 97 6.88 -38.45 -7.04
C LYS A 97 7.96 -37.37 -7.10
N LYS A 98 8.43 -37.02 -8.31
CA LYS A 98 9.33 -35.88 -8.51
C LYS A 98 8.56 -34.59 -8.22
N VAL A 99 8.86 -33.96 -7.08
CA VAL A 99 8.34 -32.65 -6.71
C VAL A 99 8.92 -31.64 -7.70
N LYS A 100 8.10 -31.12 -8.61
CA LYS A 100 8.46 -29.96 -9.44
C LYS A 100 8.81 -28.83 -8.47
N LYS A 101 10.07 -28.37 -8.49
CA LYS A 101 10.47 -27.14 -7.80
C LYS A 101 9.73 -26.00 -8.50
N VAL A 102 8.65 -25.53 -7.89
CA VAL A 102 7.99 -24.30 -8.32
C VAL A 102 9.00 -23.20 -8.03
N ASN A 103 9.63 -22.67 -9.08
CA ASN A 103 10.40 -21.44 -8.98
C ASN A 103 9.39 -20.32 -8.74
N VAL A 104 9.12 -20.00 -7.48
CA VAL A 104 8.34 -18.83 -7.11
C VAL A 104 9.26 -17.65 -7.35
N GLU A 105 9.19 -17.06 -8.54
CA GLU A 105 9.80 -15.74 -8.77
C GLU A 105 9.23 -14.80 -7.71
N GLU A 106 10.10 -14.32 -6.81
CA GLU A 106 9.75 -13.32 -5.81
C GLU A 106 9.26 -12.08 -6.55
N LYS A 107 7.95 -11.89 -6.59
CA LYS A 107 7.35 -10.69 -7.18
C LYS A 107 7.75 -9.51 -6.31
N PHE A 108 8.73 -8.75 -6.77
CA PHE A 108 9.16 -7.51 -6.11
C PHE A 108 7.95 -6.60 -5.90
N LEU A 109 7.72 -6.21 -4.64
CA LEU A 109 6.62 -5.33 -4.28
C LEU A 109 6.96 -3.91 -4.69
N THR A 110 6.16 -3.31 -5.58
CA THR A 110 6.33 -1.90 -5.96
C THR A 110 5.78 -1.00 -4.85
N THR A 111 6.65 -0.18 -4.27
CA THR A 111 6.25 0.87 -3.31
C THR A 111 6.13 2.22 -4.02
N TYR A 112 5.30 3.10 -3.46
CA TYR A 112 4.97 4.41 -4.05
C TYR A 112 5.12 5.51 -3.00
N TYR A 113 5.64 6.66 -3.42
CA TYR A 113 5.72 7.87 -2.61
C TYR A 113 5.22 9.07 -3.43
N GLU A 114 4.26 9.82 -2.91
CA GLU A 114 3.73 11.02 -3.55
C GLU A 114 4.30 12.27 -2.91
N PHE A 115 4.85 13.17 -3.73
CA PHE A 115 5.34 14.45 -3.23
C PHE A 115 4.16 15.31 -2.76
N PRO A 116 4.22 15.89 -1.55
CA PRO A 116 3.14 16.71 -1.05
C PRO A 116 2.98 18.00 -1.88
N GLY A 117 1.74 18.35 -2.18
CA GLY A 117 1.38 19.56 -2.93
C GLY A 117 1.55 19.43 -4.45
N ASN A 118 1.60 20.57 -5.14
CA ASN A 118 1.80 20.62 -6.59
C ASN A 118 3.13 21.30 -6.94
N PHE A 119 3.58 21.07 -8.17
CA PHE A 119 4.71 21.72 -8.80
C PHE A 119 4.18 22.62 -9.89
N THR A 120 4.54 23.90 -9.85
CA THR A 120 4.13 24.89 -10.85
C THR A 120 5.36 25.60 -11.38
N THR A 121 5.57 25.56 -12.69
CA THR A 121 6.61 26.34 -13.37
C THR A 121 6.13 26.88 -14.70
N ASN A 122 6.77 27.95 -15.16
CA ASN A 122 6.64 28.40 -16.53
C ASN A 122 7.40 27.44 -17.45
N LEU A 123 6.88 27.23 -18.65
CA LEU A 123 7.56 26.47 -19.70
C LEU A 123 8.54 27.37 -20.46
N ARG A 124 9.57 26.76 -21.03
CA ARG A 124 10.59 27.45 -21.82
C ARG A 124 9.94 28.21 -22.97
N GLU A 125 10.29 29.49 -23.08
CA GLU A 125 9.82 30.40 -24.14
C GLU A 125 8.28 30.50 -24.27
N SER A 126 7.53 30.19 -23.20
CA SER A 126 6.07 30.24 -23.20
C SER A 126 5.52 31.18 -22.14
N LYS A 127 4.31 31.70 -22.38
CA LYS A 127 3.49 32.39 -21.38
C LYS A 127 2.62 31.42 -20.56
N LYS A 128 2.60 30.15 -20.98
CA LYS A 128 1.86 29.08 -20.30
C LYS A 128 2.67 28.53 -19.15
N PHE A 129 1.96 28.05 -18.13
CA PHE A 129 2.55 27.36 -17.01
C PHE A 129 2.05 25.92 -16.94
N LEU A 130 2.92 25.07 -16.44
CA LEU A 130 2.64 23.66 -16.21
C LEU A 130 2.51 23.44 -14.70
N GLN A 131 1.35 22.93 -14.30
CA GLN A 131 1.08 22.49 -12.94
C GLN A 131 0.91 20.97 -12.91
N ILE A 132 1.75 20.28 -12.13
CA ILE A 132 1.72 18.82 -11.99
C ILE A 132 1.73 18.41 -10.52
N THR A 133 1.25 17.21 -10.26
CA THR A 133 1.51 16.47 -9.03
C THR A 133 2.28 15.21 -9.40
N VAL A 134 3.33 14.90 -8.63
CA VAL A 134 4.32 13.87 -8.97
C VAL A 134 4.38 12.83 -7.86
N GLY A 135 4.36 11.56 -8.24
CA GLY A 135 4.72 10.43 -7.40
C GLY A 135 5.87 9.63 -8.00
N VAL A 136 6.65 8.99 -7.14
CA VAL A 136 7.73 8.07 -7.51
C VAL A 136 7.33 6.64 -7.15
N SER A 137 7.85 5.67 -7.89
CA SER A 137 7.74 4.26 -7.53
C SER A 137 9.09 3.57 -7.60
N THR A 138 9.28 2.57 -6.74
CA THR A 138 10.45 1.70 -6.74
C THR A 138 10.08 0.25 -6.44
N GLN A 139 10.80 -0.70 -7.03
CA GLN A 139 10.78 -2.12 -6.66
C GLN A 139 12.02 -2.53 -5.86
N TYR A 140 12.90 -1.58 -5.54
CA TYR A 140 14.09 -1.78 -4.72
C TYR A 140 13.74 -1.77 -3.22
N ASP A 141 14.77 -1.58 -2.39
CA ASP A 141 14.66 -1.51 -0.93
C ASP A 141 13.80 -0.30 -0.47
N GLU A 142 13.14 -0.46 0.66
CA GLU A 142 12.37 0.59 1.34
C GLU A 142 13.24 1.80 1.70
N GLU A 143 14.56 1.62 1.86
CA GLU A 143 15.53 2.70 2.07
C GLU A 143 15.47 3.77 0.97
N VAL A 144 15.13 3.41 -0.27
CA VAL A 144 14.99 4.38 -1.37
C VAL A 144 13.89 5.40 -1.06
N MET A 145 12.76 4.95 -0.49
CA MET A 145 11.66 5.84 -0.14
C MET A 145 12.00 6.76 1.04
N VAL A 146 12.73 6.23 2.04
CA VAL A 146 13.24 7.03 3.16
C VAL A 146 14.20 8.13 2.65
N ASN A 147 15.05 7.80 1.68
CA ASN A 147 15.99 8.76 1.09
C ASN A 147 15.27 9.84 0.27
N VAL A 148 14.25 9.45 -0.51
CA VAL A 148 13.39 10.39 -1.25
C VAL A 148 12.66 11.33 -0.30
N GLU A 149 12.09 10.81 0.79
CA GLU A 149 11.40 11.62 1.79
C GLU A 149 12.37 12.57 2.53
N SER A 150 13.55 12.07 2.93
CA SER A 150 14.57 12.86 3.62
C SER A 150 15.09 14.01 2.77
N HIS A 151 15.20 13.81 1.45
CA HIS A 151 15.70 14.80 0.50
C HIS A 151 14.60 15.55 -0.25
N GLN A 152 13.35 15.47 0.20
CA GLN A 152 12.20 16.03 -0.51
C GLN A 152 12.42 17.48 -0.94
N LEU A 153 13.00 18.33 -0.08
CA LEU A 153 13.24 19.74 -0.39
C LEU A 153 14.18 19.94 -1.59
N ALA A 154 15.26 19.15 -1.66
CA ALA A 154 16.23 19.23 -2.75
C ALA A 154 15.64 18.67 -4.05
N LEU A 155 14.98 17.50 -3.96
CA LEU A 155 14.31 16.87 -5.10
C LEU A 155 13.26 17.78 -5.73
N ARG A 156 12.51 18.53 -4.90
CA ARG A 156 11.55 19.52 -5.41
C ARG A 156 12.21 20.60 -6.27
N GLY A 157 13.38 21.10 -5.87
CA GLY A 157 14.12 22.07 -6.66
C GLY A 157 14.56 21.51 -8.01
N ILE A 158 15.00 20.25 -8.03
CA ILE A 158 15.42 19.54 -9.25
C ILE A 158 14.23 19.35 -10.18
N ILE A 159 13.09 18.89 -9.67
CA ILE A 159 11.86 18.71 -10.45
C ILE A 159 11.46 20.03 -11.12
N LEU A 160 11.44 21.14 -10.38
CA LEU A 160 11.13 22.46 -10.94
C LEU A 160 12.15 22.90 -12.00
N GLY A 161 13.44 22.60 -11.79
CA GLY A 161 14.50 22.86 -12.75
C GLY A 161 14.26 22.14 -14.08
N VAL A 162 14.10 20.81 -14.04
CA VAL A 162 13.85 19.98 -15.23
C VAL A 162 12.60 20.43 -15.96
N MET A 163 11.49 20.65 -15.24
CA MET A 163 10.24 21.10 -15.85
C MET A 163 10.37 22.45 -16.58
N SER A 164 11.25 23.35 -16.12
CA SER A 164 11.45 24.67 -16.72
C SER A 164 12.19 24.63 -18.07
N GLU A 165 12.89 23.55 -18.36
CA GLU A 165 13.65 23.38 -19.60
C GLU A 165 12.78 22.96 -20.78
N TYR A 166 11.60 22.40 -20.51
CA TYR A 166 10.68 21.88 -21.51
C TYR A 166 9.82 23.00 -22.12
N SER A 167 9.52 22.88 -23.41
CA SER A 167 8.58 23.75 -24.11
C SER A 167 7.15 23.19 -24.08
N GLU A 168 6.18 23.99 -24.53
CA GLU A 168 4.78 23.55 -24.65
C GLU A 168 4.61 22.32 -25.56
N GLN A 169 5.37 22.25 -26.64
CA GLN A 169 5.28 21.15 -27.61
C GLN A 169 5.88 19.86 -27.02
N ASP A 170 6.92 19.99 -26.20
CA ASP A 170 7.64 18.85 -25.61
C ASP A 170 6.81 18.15 -24.52
N VAL A 171 5.91 18.87 -23.85
CA VAL A 171 5.07 18.32 -22.77
C VAL A 171 3.68 17.90 -23.23
N ALA A 172 3.36 18.14 -24.51
CA ALA A 172 2.06 17.82 -25.09
C ALA A 172 1.97 16.33 -25.47
N GLY A 173 0.76 15.77 -25.33
CA GLY A 173 0.48 14.38 -25.69
C GLY A 173 1.06 13.34 -24.73
N ARG A 174 1.05 12.07 -25.13
CA ARG A 174 1.51 10.96 -24.30
C ARG A 174 3.04 10.87 -24.28
N ASP A 175 3.66 11.00 -25.45
CA ASP A 175 5.10 10.82 -25.59
C ASP A 175 5.87 11.94 -24.89
N GLY A 176 5.34 13.17 -24.92
CA GLY A 176 5.91 14.30 -24.17
C GLY A 176 5.87 14.12 -22.66
N LYS A 177 4.75 13.61 -22.13
CA LYS A 177 4.65 13.24 -20.72
C LYS A 177 5.65 12.15 -20.34
N GLN A 178 5.80 11.12 -21.17
CA GLN A 178 6.77 10.06 -20.91
C GLN A 178 8.20 10.60 -20.92
N SER A 179 8.56 11.43 -21.90
CA SER A 179 9.88 12.06 -21.96
C SER A 179 10.17 12.91 -20.72
N LEU A 180 9.19 13.69 -20.24
CA LEU A 180 9.34 14.45 -19.00
C LEU A 180 9.48 13.53 -17.78
N ALA A 181 8.72 12.44 -17.71
CA ALA A 181 8.82 11.46 -16.63
C ALA A 181 10.21 10.81 -16.58
N ASP A 182 10.75 10.42 -17.74
CA ASP A 182 12.06 9.81 -17.86
C ASP A 182 13.18 10.80 -17.45
N ALA A 183 13.10 12.06 -17.92
CA ALA A 183 14.06 13.09 -17.54
C ALA A 183 14.02 13.41 -16.04
N LEU A 184 12.82 13.45 -15.43
CA LEU A 184 12.67 13.61 -14.00
C LEU A 184 13.26 12.43 -13.24
N ARG A 185 12.98 11.20 -13.66
CA ARG A 185 13.55 9.98 -13.05
C ARG A 185 15.07 10.05 -13.06
N ASP A 186 15.66 10.35 -14.20
CA ASP A 186 17.11 10.37 -14.38
C ASP A 186 17.75 11.47 -13.52
N ALA A 187 17.15 12.67 -13.49
CA ALA A 187 17.63 13.78 -12.65
C ALA A 187 17.54 13.47 -11.15
N LEU A 188 16.48 12.79 -10.71
CA LEU A 188 16.33 12.38 -9.31
C LEU A 188 17.34 11.30 -8.93
N ASN A 189 17.54 10.29 -9.78
CA ASN A 189 18.53 9.24 -9.52
C ASN A 189 19.95 9.79 -9.49
N ILE A 190 20.34 10.68 -10.40
CA ILE A 190 21.65 11.33 -10.37
C ILE A 190 21.89 12.03 -9.03
N PHE A 191 20.87 12.73 -8.50
CA PHE A 191 20.99 13.40 -7.21
C PHE A 191 21.07 12.42 -6.04
N LEU A 192 20.24 11.37 -6.04
CA LEU A 192 20.24 10.36 -4.99
C LEU A 192 21.56 9.55 -4.99
N GLU A 193 22.11 9.23 -6.16
CA GLU A 193 23.42 8.61 -6.29
C GLU A 193 24.54 9.51 -5.77
N ASP A 194 24.49 10.82 -6.02
CA ASP A 194 25.49 11.77 -5.51
C ASP A 194 25.44 11.94 -3.98
N LYS A 195 24.24 11.84 -3.38
CA LYS A 195 24.06 12.05 -1.93
C LYS A 195 24.14 10.78 -1.09
N GLU A 196 23.47 9.73 -1.53
CA GLU A 196 23.33 8.48 -0.80
C GLU A 196 24.21 7.35 -1.37
N GLY A 197 24.82 7.54 -2.54
CA GLY A 197 25.60 6.51 -3.22
C GLY A 197 24.75 5.47 -3.96
N PHE A 198 23.43 5.57 -3.88
CA PHE A 198 22.49 4.67 -4.53
C PHE A 198 21.24 5.43 -5.02
N GLY A 199 20.94 5.27 -6.31
CA GLY A 199 19.68 5.67 -6.93
C GLY A 199 18.71 4.49 -6.93
N GLY A 200 17.42 4.73 -7.07
CA GLY A 200 16.43 3.65 -6.98
C GLY A 200 15.04 4.03 -7.43
N VAL A 201 14.86 5.22 -8.02
CA VAL A 201 13.57 5.62 -8.58
C VAL A 201 13.41 4.95 -9.93
N GLU A 202 12.41 4.07 -10.06
CA GLU A 202 12.16 3.36 -11.31
C GLU A 202 11.16 4.11 -12.19
N GLY A 203 10.11 4.64 -11.56
CA GLY A 203 8.98 5.25 -12.25
C GLY A 203 8.61 6.60 -11.67
N ILE A 204 8.24 7.51 -12.58
CA ILE A 204 7.63 8.80 -12.26
C ILE A 204 6.18 8.76 -12.75
N HIS A 205 5.26 9.09 -11.86
CA HIS A 205 3.82 9.06 -12.09
C HIS A 205 3.25 10.46 -11.91
N PHE A 206 2.47 10.92 -12.89
CA PHE A 206 1.74 12.19 -12.77
C PHE A 206 0.29 11.91 -12.35
N THR A 207 -0.05 12.27 -11.11
CA THR A 207 -1.45 12.14 -10.60
C THR A 207 -2.32 13.32 -11.04
N SER A 208 -1.70 14.44 -11.39
CA SER A 208 -2.34 15.60 -12.00
C SER A 208 -1.40 16.22 -13.03
N PHE A 209 -1.95 16.67 -14.17
CA PHE A 209 -1.19 17.30 -15.24
C PHE A 209 -2.02 18.36 -15.95
N VAL A 210 -1.78 19.62 -15.63
CA VAL A 210 -2.57 20.77 -16.10
C VAL A 210 -1.65 21.78 -16.78
N LEU A 211 -1.95 22.09 -18.04
CA LEU A 211 -1.29 23.12 -18.84
C LEU A 211 -2.25 24.30 -19.02
N GLN A 212 -1.85 25.49 -18.58
CA GLN A 212 -2.67 26.72 -18.61
C GLN A 212 -1.95 27.87 -19.32
#